data_AF-A0A239HT54-F1
#
_entry.id   AF-A0A239HT54-F1
#
_cell.length_a   1.000
_cell.length_b   1.000
_cell.length_c   1.000
_cell.angle_alpha   90.00
_cell.angle_beta   90.00
_cell.angle_gamma   90.00
#
_symmetry.space_group_name_H-M   'P 1'
#
loop_
_entity.id
_entity.type
_entity.pdbx_description
1 polymer ?
#
loop_
_entity_poly.entity_id
_entity_poly.type
_entity_poly.pdbx_seq_one_letter_code
_entity_poly.pdbx_strand_id
1 'polypeptide(L)'
;MKSKRAIPACIGLVLLAGCTTTAERAQQASREMEQMMQTYGPACERLGYGRNSNEWRDCVLRLSEKDDMARYGYYGSPFPGPWPRRRF
;
A
#
# COMPACT_ATOMS: atom_id res chain seq x y z
N MET A 1 -12.07 -45.75 -24.68
CA MET A 1 -10.72 -45.37 -24.20
C MET A 1 -10.89 -44.30 -23.11
N LYS A 2 -10.59 -44.62 -21.84
CA LYS A 2 -10.90 -43.77 -20.68
C LYS A 2 -9.67 -42.91 -20.38
N SER A 3 -9.70 -41.64 -20.78
CA SER A 3 -8.58 -40.70 -20.67
C SER A 3 -8.37 -40.29 -19.21
N LYS A 4 -7.58 -41.08 -18.47
CA LYS A 4 -7.29 -40.86 -17.04
C LYS A 4 -6.13 -39.88 -16.77
N ARG A 5 -5.66 -39.14 -17.79
CA ARG A 5 -4.42 -38.35 -17.72
C ARG A 5 -4.62 -36.82 -17.69
N ALA A 6 -5.87 -36.33 -17.68
CA ALA A 6 -6.16 -34.89 -17.69
C ALA A 6 -6.16 -34.23 -16.29
N ILE A 7 -6.15 -35.02 -15.21
CA ILE A 7 -6.34 -34.52 -13.84
C ILE A 7 -5.07 -33.89 -13.22
N PRO A 8 -3.83 -34.39 -13.41
CA PRO A 8 -2.67 -33.82 -12.70
C PRO A 8 -2.18 -32.48 -13.31
N ALA A 9 -2.59 -32.14 -14.54
CA ALA A 9 -2.14 -30.93 -15.22
C ALA A 9 -2.77 -29.65 -14.66
N CYS A 10 -4.00 -29.70 -14.15
CA CYS A 10 -4.70 -28.52 -13.65
C CYS A 10 -4.22 -28.06 -12.26
N ILE A 11 -3.62 -28.95 -11.47
CA ILE A 11 -3.17 -28.64 -10.09
C ILE A 11 -1.89 -27.78 -10.11
N GLY A 12 -1.00 -27.99 -11.08
CA GLY A 12 0.25 -27.22 -11.19
C GLY A 12 0.04 -25.73 -11.50
N LEU A 13 -0.99 -25.39 -12.27
CA LEU A 13 -1.27 -24.00 -12.67
C LEU A 13 -1.79 -23.12 -11.52
N VAL A 14 -2.53 -23.69 -10.57
CA VAL A 14 -3.07 -22.94 -9.42
C VAL A 14 -1.98 -22.59 -8.40
N LEU A 15 -0.98 -23.47 -8.23
CA LEU A 15 0.14 -23.23 -7.32
C LEU A 15 1.08 -22.11 -7.80
N LEU A 16 1.19 -21.90 -9.11
CA LEU A 16 1.98 -20.81 -9.70
C LEU A 16 1.32 -19.43 -9.55
N ALA A 17 -0.01 -19.36 -9.51
CA ALA A 17 -0.74 -18.10 -9.32
C ALA A 17 -0.54 -17.48 -7.92
N GLY A 18 -0.20 -18.30 -6.92
CA GLY A 18 0.09 -17.82 -5.56
C GLY A 18 1.44 -17.08 -5.42
N CYS A 19 2.43 -17.40 -6.26
CA CYS A 19 3.75 -16.77 -6.21
C CYS A 19 3.82 -15.43 -6.98
N THR A 20 2.93 -15.17 -7.93
CA THR A 20 2.95 -13.91 -8.69
C THR A 20 2.34 -12.75 -7.90
N THR A 21 1.32 -13.02 -7.09
CA THR A 21 0.58 -11.99 -6.31
C THR A 21 1.47 -11.18 -5.35
N THR A 22 2.47 -11.78 -4.69
CA THR A 22 3.31 -11.05 -3.72
C THR A 22 4.31 -10.13 -4.42
N ALA A 23 4.88 -10.57 -5.54
CA ALA A 23 5.78 -9.77 -6.35
C ALA A 23 5.06 -8.55 -6.96
N GLU A 24 3.84 -8.75 -7.46
CA GLU A 24 3.00 -7.68 -7.99
C GLU A 24 2.66 -6.64 -6.92
N ARG A 25 2.26 -7.08 -5.72
CA ARG A 25 1.98 -6.18 -4.59
C ARG A 25 3.21 -5.39 -4.16
N ALA A 26 4.37 -6.03 -4.09
CA ALA A 26 5.62 -5.34 -3.75
C ALA A 26 5.99 -4.28 -4.79
N GLN A 27 5.81 -4.58 -6.07
CA GLN A 27 6.07 -3.64 -7.17
C GLN A 27 5.04 -2.50 -7.21
N GLN A 28 3.82 -2.73 -6.75
CA GLN A 28 2.83 -1.65 -6.60
C GLN A 28 3.17 -0.75 -5.42
N ALA A 29 3.48 -1.33 -4.26
CA ALA A 29 3.84 -0.58 -3.05
C ALA A 29 5.09 0.30 -3.25
N SER A 30 6.07 -0.18 -4.03
CA SER A 30 7.27 0.61 -4.34
C SER A 30 6.94 1.84 -5.18
N ARG A 31 6.03 1.73 -6.15
CA ARG A 31 5.58 2.87 -6.97
C ARG A 31 4.79 3.88 -6.15
N GLU A 32 3.91 3.41 -5.27
CA GLU A 32 3.16 4.27 -4.35
C GLU A 32 4.12 5.04 -3.44
N MET A 33 5.15 4.36 -2.91
CA MET A 33 6.19 5.02 -2.12
C MET A 33 6.96 6.08 -2.92
N GLU A 34 7.33 5.78 -4.16
CA GLU A 34 8.03 6.74 -5.01
C GLU A 34 7.18 8.00 -5.29
N GLN A 35 5.88 7.83 -5.50
CA GLN A 35 4.95 8.96 -5.65
C GLN A 35 4.84 9.80 -4.36
N MET A 36 4.76 9.15 -3.19
CA MET A 36 4.73 9.85 -1.90
C MET A 36 6.03 10.63 -1.65
N MET A 37 7.19 10.03 -1.96
CA MET A 37 8.49 10.68 -1.83
C MET A 37 8.60 11.91 -2.75
N GLN A 38 8.09 11.83 -3.97
CA GLN A 38 8.07 12.98 -4.89
C GLN A 38 7.12 14.09 -4.42
N THR A 39 5.95 13.72 -3.89
CA THR A 39 4.91 14.68 -3.48
C THR A 39 5.24 15.36 -2.14
N TYR A 40 5.61 14.58 -1.13
CA TYR A 40 5.78 15.07 0.25
C TYR A 40 7.25 15.26 0.66
N GLY A 41 8.19 14.59 -0.02
CA GLY A 41 9.62 14.66 0.28
C GLY A 41 10.18 16.09 0.33
N PRO A 42 9.89 16.96 -0.65
CA PRO A 42 10.35 18.35 -0.63
C PRO A 42 9.79 19.19 0.55
N ALA A 43 8.63 18.82 1.10
CA ALA A 43 8.11 19.46 2.31
C ALA A 43 8.92 19.02 3.53
N CYS A 44 9.24 17.73 3.63
CA CYS A 44 10.06 17.19 4.71
C CYS A 44 11.51 17.71 4.67
N GLU A 45 12.09 17.89 3.48
CA GLU A 45 13.42 18.52 3.34
C GLU A 45 13.40 19.99 3.82
N ARG A 46 12.34 20.74 3.50
CA ARG A 46 12.16 22.13 4.00
C ARG A 46 11.98 22.21 5.52
N LEU A 47 11.51 21.13 6.15
CA LEU A 47 11.43 21.00 7.61
C LEU A 47 12.78 20.62 8.24
N GLY A 48 13.84 20.43 7.45
CA GLY A 48 15.19 20.13 7.90
C GLY A 48 15.49 18.63 8.05
N TYR A 49 14.59 17.74 7.62
CA TYR A 49 14.88 16.32 7.62
C TYR A 49 15.84 15.96 6.49
N GLY A 50 16.88 15.18 6.81
CA GLY A 50 17.84 14.70 5.82
C GLY A 50 17.18 13.73 4.83
N ARG A 51 17.33 13.98 3.54
CA ARG A 51 16.74 13.13 2.49
C ARG A 51 17.10 11.66 2.69
N ASN A 52 16.12 10.77 2.55
CA ASN A 52 16.24 9.32 2.77
C ASN A 52 16.59 8.88 4.20
N SER A 53 16.67 9.78 5.18
CA SER A 53 16.77 9.41 6.59
C SER A 53 15.49 8.71 7.06
N ASN A 54 15.55 8.06 8.23
CA ASN A 54 14.35 7.43 8.80
C ASN A 54 13.33 8.51 9.19
N GLU A 55 13.79 9.62 9.77
CA GLU A 55 12.94 10.74 10.17
C GLU A 55 12.26 11.42 8.96
N TRP A 56 12.96 11.50 7.83
CA TRP A 56 12.40 12.00 6.57
C TRP A 56 11.30 11.07 6.04
N ARG A 57 11.53 9.75 6.05
CA ARG A 57 10.52 8.75 5.64
C ARG A 57 9.28 8.79 6.53
N ASP A 58 9.47 8.92 7.84
CA ASP A 58 8.37 9.06 8.80
C ASP A 58 7.60 10.37 8.60
N CYS A 59 8.28 11.45 8.19
CA CYS A 59 7.61 12.69 7.80
C CYS A 59 6.75 12.50 6.54
N VAL A 60 7.28 11.84 5.50
CA VAL A 60 6.56 11.55 4.25
C VAL A 60 5.30 10.74 4.53
N LEU A 61 5.41 9.67 5.33
CA LEU A 61 4.28 8.80 5.69
C LEU A 61 3.20 9.54 6.50
N ARG A 62 3.59 10.39 7.44
CA ARG A 62 2.61 11.19 8.21
C ARG A 62 1.90 12.23 7.35
N LEU A 63 2.59 12.82 6.40
CA LEU A 63 1.97 13.78 5.48
C LEU A 63 1.00 13.10 4.52
N SER A 64 1.33 11.92 4.00
CA SER A 64 0.43 11.15 3.15
C SER A 64 -0.82 10.70 3.91
N GLU A 65 -0.66 10.18 5.13
CA GLU A 65 -1.81 9.79 5.97
C GLU A 65 -2.73 10.97 6.25
N LYS A 66 -2.15 12.15 6.54
CA LYS A 66 -2.95 13.36 6.77
C LYS A 66 -3.73 13.78 5.53
N ASP A 67 -3.15 13.66 4.35
CA ASP A 67 -3.81 13.96 3.08
C ASP A 67 -4.93 12.95 2.76
N ASP A 68 -4.66 11.65 2.94
CA ASP A 68 -5.65 10.59 2.80
C ASP A 68 -6.83 10.78 3.75
N MET A 69 -6.55 11.15 5.01
CA MET A 69 -7.57 11.48 5.99
C MET A 69 -8.34 12.75 5.62
N ALA A 70 -7.70 13.76 5.03
CA ALA A 70 -8.40 14.95 4.55
C ALA A 70 -9.29 14.62 3.34
N ARG A 71 -8.83 13.71 2.47
CA ARG A 71 -9.53 13.32 1.23
C ARG A 71 -10.68 12.36 1.47
N TYR A 72 -10.50 11.36 2.33
CA TYR A 72 -11.44 10.27 2.57
C TYR A 72 -12.09 10.31 3.96
N GLY A 73 -11.49 10.98 4.94
CA GLY A 73 -12.02 11.05 6.30
C GLY A 73 -13.30 11.87 6.47
N TYR A 74 -13.73 12.62 5.45
CA TYR A 74 -15.01 13.35 5.46
C TYR A 74 -16.16 12.58 4.79
N TYR A 75 -15.87 11.62 3.91
CA TYR A 75 -16.88 10.89 3.13
C TYR A 75 -16.88 9.40 3.51
N GLY A 76 -17.59 9.01 4.56
CA GLY A 76 -17.69 7.57 4.81
C GLY A 76 -18.31 7.08 6.11
N SER A 77 -19.36 7.71 6.64
CA SER A 77 -20.29 6.91 7.44
C SER A 77 -21.73 7.43 7.33
N PRO A 78 -22.65 6.66 6.71
CA PRO A 78 -24.08 6.84 6.89
C PRO A 78 -24.54 6.48 8.33
N PHE A 79 -23.65 5.94 9.16
CA PHE A 79 -23.93 5.50 10.52
C PHE A 79 -23.20 6.36 11.55
N PRO A 80 -23.88 6.85 12.61
CA PRO A 80 -23.22 7.46 13.76
C PRO A 80 -22.58 6.34 14.60
N GLY A 81 -21.41 5.87 14.20
CA GLY A 81 -20.63 4.86 14.92
C GLY A 81 -19.48 5.49 15.72
N PRO A 82 -19.20 5.02 16.95
CA PRO A 82 -18.15 5.57 17.82
C PRO A 82 -16.79 4.99 17.44
N TRP A 83 -16.30 5.26 16.23
CA TRP A 83 -14.91 4.90 15.91
C TRP A 83 -14.00 5.88 16.68
N PRO A 84 -13.15 5.39 17.62
CA PRO A 84 -12.18 6.28 18.23
C PRO A 84 -11.24 6.72 17.12
N ARG A 85 -11.03 8.03 16.98
CA ARG A 85 -9.89 8.55 16.23
C ARG A 85 -8.64 7.91 16.85
N ARG A 86 -8.13 6.83 16.27
CA ARG A 86 -6.83 6.30 16.67
C ARG A 86 -5.80 7.32 16.24
N ARG A 87 -5.32 8.07 17.22
CA ARG A 87 -4.16 8.94 17.08
C ARG A 87 -2.94 8.02 17.15
N PHE A 88 -2.38 7.68 16.00
CA PHE A 88 -1.03 7.15 15.91
C PHE A 88 -0.01 8.29 16.09
#